data_AF-K9TUS7-F1
#
_entry.id   AF-K9TUS7-F1
#
_cell.length_a   1.000
_cell.length_b   1.000
_cell.length_c   1.000
_cell.angle_alpha   90.00
_cell.angle_beta   90.00
_cell.angle_gamma   90.00
#
_symmetry.space_group_name_H-M   'P 1'
#
loop_
_entity.id
_entity.type
_entity.pdbx_description
1 polymer ?
#
loop_
_entity_poly.entity_id
_entity_poly.type
_entity_poly.pdbx_seq_one_letter_code
_entity_poly.pdbx_strand_id
1 'polypeptide(L)'
;METRHVVSLQRFSVLSMPKKQKFPYLVGSKWTSQQKMFGWRHFQVVNRKNQGKWVFAEMVAACDPEARFWINANLLKDRSQWLAGWQSLQEMAELAATVD
;
A
#
# COMPACT_ATOMS: atom_id res chain seq x y z
N MET A 1 24.30 -52.46 -32.06
CA MET A 1 24.00 -51.14 -32.64
C MET A 1 22.49 -50.97 -32.47
N GLU A 2 22.08 -50.49 -31.29
CA GLU A 2 21.53 -49.14 -31.07
C GLU A 2 20.20 -48.97 -31.85
N THR A 3 19.06 -48.58 -31.27
CA THR A 3 18.88 -47.32 -30.54
C THR A 3 17.52 -47.26 -29.82
N ARG A 4 17.58 -46.74 -28.59
CA ARG A 4 16.71 -45.72 -27.94
C ARG A 4 15.26 -46.07 -27.54
N HIS A 5 15.13 -46.25 -26.23
CA HIS A 5 13.88 -46.19 -25.47
C HIS A 5 13.33 -44.76 -25.43
N VAL A 6 12.03 -44.61 -25.68
CA VAL A 6 11.31 -43.34 -25.57
C VAL A 6 10.77 -43.24 -24.14
N VAL A 7 11.44 -42.44 -23.30
CA VAL A 7 10.93 -42.13 -21.96
C VAL A 7 10.05 -40.90 -22.05
N SER A 8 8.74 -41.12 -21.94
CA SER A 8 7.71 -40.09 -21.87
C SER A 8 7.80 -39.34 -20.53
N LEU A 9 8.33 -38.12 -20.55
CA LEU A 9 8.36 -37.22 -19.40
C LEU A 9 6.96 -36.63 -19.15
N GLN A 10 6.24 -37.20 -18.18
CA GLN A 10 5.04 -36.57 -17.61
C GLN A 10 5.43 -35.25 -16.94
N ARG A 11 4.86 -34.15 -17.44
CA ARG A 11 4.99 -32.80 -16.88
C ARG A 11 4.27 -32.73 -15.53
N PHE A 12 5.02 -32.65 -14.44
CA PHE A 12 4.47 -32.25 -13.14
C PHE A 12 4.11 -30.77 -13.17
N SER A 13 2.81 -30.48 -13.17
CA SER A 13 2.31 -29.11 -13.01
C SER A 13 2.35 -28.74 -11.54
N VAL A 14 3.26 -27.84 -11.15
CA VAL A 14 3.33 -27.30 -9.79
C VAL A 14 2.13 -26.35 -9.61
N LEU A 15 1.17 -26.75 -8.78
CA LEU A 15 0.09 -25.87 -8.34
C LEU A 15 0.67 -24.77 -7.44
N SER A 16 0.85 -23.57 -7.98
CA SER A 16 1.24 -22.39 -7.20
C SER A 16 0.05 -21.96 -6.33
N MET A 17 0.17 -22.10 -5.01
CA MET A 17 -0.84 -21.56 -4.10
C MET A 17 -0.87 -20.03 -4.20
N PRO A 18 -2.05 -19.40 -4.24
CA PRO A 18 -2.16 -17.94 -4.29
C PRO A 18 -1.54 -17.33 -3.04
N LYS A 19 -0.44 -16.59 -3.20
CA LYS A 19 0.22 -15.88 -2.10
C LYS A 19 -0.69 -14.76 -1.59
N LYS A 20 -0.99 -14.76 -0.28
CA LYS A 20 -1.81 -13.73 0.38
C LYS A 20 -1.27 -12.33 0.06
N GLN A 21 -2.10 -11.49 -0.54
CA GLN A 21 -1.73 -10.15 -0.99
C GLN A 21 -1.41 -9.25 0.21
N LYS A 22 -0.24 -8.61 0.20
CA LYS A 22 0.09 -7.56 1.18
C LYS A 22 -0.74 -6.31 0.88
N PHE A 23 -1.41 -5.79 1.92
CA PHE A 23 -2.36 -4.67 1.88
C PHE A 23 -3.48 -4.85 0.85
N PRO A 24 -4.47 -5.72 1.13
CA PRO A 24 -5.56 -6.00 0.19
C PRO A 24 -6.46 -4.77 -0.06
N TYR A 25 -6.64 -3.90 0.95
CA TYR A 25 -7.48 -2.71 0.87
C TYR A 25 -6.67 -1.40 0.70
N LEU A 26 -5.49 -1.50 0.09
CA LEU A 26 -4.59 -0.33 -0.05
C LEU A 26 -5.16 0.71 -1.01
N VAL A 27 -5.45 0.30 -2.25
CA VAL A 27 -5.98 1.21 -3.27
C VAL A 27 -7.41 1.60 -2.87
N GLY A 28 -7.71 2.88 -2.94
CA GLY A 28 -8.97 3.48 -2.50
C GLY A 28 -9.00 3.90 -1.04
N SER A 29 -8.04 3.46 -0.21
CA SER A 29 -7.97 3.86 1.20
C SER A 29 -7.68 5.36 1.37
N LYS A 30 -8.23 5.93 2.44
CA LYS A 30 -8.21 7.37 2.76
C LYS A 30 -7.31 7.58 3.96
N TRP A 31 -6.54 8.65 3.94
CA TRP A 31 -5.53 8.92 4.96
C TRP A 31 -5.43 10.40 5.26
N THR A 32 -5.19 10.71 6.52
CA THR A 32 -4.89 12.06 6.99
C THR A 32 -3.46 12.11 7.49
N SER A 33 -2.64 12.98 6.89
CA SER A 33 -1.29 13.24 7.35
C SER A 33 -1.30 14.17 8.56
N GLN A 34 -0.48 13.86 9.57
CA GLN A 34 -0.29 14.74 10.72
C GLN A 34 0.35 16.08 10.33
N GLN A 35 1.23 16.06 9.32
CA GLN A 35 1.89 17.25 8.79
C GLN A 35 1.32 17.62 7.41
N LYS A 36 1.43 18.89 7.01
CA LYS A 36 1.03 19.29 5.66
C LYS A 36 2.06 18.80 4.65
N MET A 37 1.61 18.08 3.64
CA MET A 37 2.40 17.66 2.48
C MET A 37 1.90 18.47 1.29
N PHE A 38 2.75 19.31 0.69
CA PHE A 38 2.33 20.23 -0.39
C PHE A 38 1.14 21.13 -0.01
N GLY A 39 1.04 21.49 1.26
CA GLY A 39 -0.10 22.27 1.79
C GLY A 39 -1.33 21.45 2.19
N TRP A 40 -1.40 20.16 1.84
CA TRP A 40 -2.55 19.29 2.04
C TRP A 40 -2.33 18.26 3.16
N ARG A 41 -3.43 17.77 3.76
CA ARG A 41 -3.41 16.69 4.77
C ARG A 41 -4.23 15.47 4.38
N HIS A 42 -5.26 15.63 3.57
CA HIS A 42 -6.15 14.55 3.16
C HIS A 42 -5.69 13.96 1.84
N PHE A 43 -5.34 12.67 1.85
CA PHE A 43 -4.86 11.94 0.69
C PHE A 43 -5.63 10.62 0.51
N GLN A 44 -5.87 10.24 -0.74
CA GLN A 44 -6.35 8.92 -1.11
C GLN A 44 -5.25 8.15 -1.84
N VAL A 45 -5.19 6.84 -1.61
CA VAL A 45 -4.34 5.97 -2.41
C VAL A 45 -5.03 5.64 -3.73
N VAL A 46 -4.44 6.05 -4.86
CA VAL A 46 -5.01 5.78 -6.19
C VAL A 46 -4.34 4.61 -6.90
N ASN A 47 -3.12 4.24 -6.49
CA ASN A 47 -2.35 3.20 -7.13
C ASN A 47 -1.40 2.48 -6.16
N ARG A 48 -0.90 1.32 -6.59
CA ARG A 48 0.10 0.54 -5.87
C ARG A 48 1.20 0.06 -6.80
N LYS A 49 2.43 0.05 -6.30
CA LYS A 49 3.59 -0.52 -6.99
C LYS A 49 4.32 -1.48 -6.07
N ASN A 50 4.40 -2.75 -6.45
CA ASN A 50 5.16 -3.75 -5.70
C ASN A 50 6.61 -3.75 -6.23
N GLN A 51 7.60 -3.58 -5.35
CA GLN A 51 9.03 -3.66 -5.67
C GLN A 51 9.71 -4.65 -4.72
N GLY A 52 9.83 -5.91 -5.15
CA GLY A 52 10.34 -6.99 -4.31
C GLY A 52 9.51 -7.16 -3.04
N LYS A 53 10.12 -6.92 -1.87
CA LYS A 53 9.46 -6.98 -0.56
C LYS A 53 8.65 -5.73 -0.21
N TRP A 54 8.87 -4.63 -0.93
CA TRP A 54 8.29 -3.32 -0.66
C TRP A 54 7.02 -3.10 -1.46
N VAL A 55 6.08 -2.39 -0.86
CA VAL A 55 4.84 -1.95 -1.50
C VAL A 55 4.84 -0.44 -1.41
N PHE A 56 4.67 0.24 -2.53
CA PHE A 56 4.52 1.69 -2.58
C PHE A 56 3.07 2.04 -2.90
N ALA A 57 2.58 3.12 -2.31
CA ALA A 57 1.27 3.69 -2.53
C ALA A 57 1.42 5.05 -3.22
N GLU A 58 0.66 5.27 -4.29
CA GLU A 58 0.52 6.58 -4.92
C GLU A 58 -0.56 7.36 -4.18
N MET A 59 -0.16 8.41 -3.48
CA MET A 59 -1.00 9.30 -2.69
C MET A 59 -1.39 10.50 -3.56
N VAL A 60 -2.68 10.85 -3.58
CA VAL A 60 -3.21 12.05 -4.25
C VAL A 60 -4.02 12.85 -3.26
N ALA A 61 -3.82 14.16 -3.19
CA ALA A 61 -4.60 15.00 -2.30
C ALA A 61 -6.08 14.99 -2.72
N ALA A 62 -6.99 14.93 -1.74
CA ALA A 62 -8.42 14.88 -2.01
C ALA A 62 -8.93 16.15 -2.73
N CYS A 63 -8.29 17.29 -2.50
CA CYS A 63 -8.69 18.58 -3.03
C CYS A 63 -7.85 19.06 -4.23
N ASP A 64 -6.75 18.36 -4.54
CA ASP A 64 -5.78 18.78 -5.54
C ASP A 64 -5.13 17.55 -6.20
N PRO A 65 -5.58 17.16 -7.41
CA PRO A 65 -5.00 16.02 -8.12
C PRO A 65 -3.52 16.17 -8.50
N GLU A 66 -2.99 17.39 -8.54
CA GLU A 66 -1.58 17.64 -8.87
C GLU A 66 -0.66 17.36 -7.68
N ALA A 67 -1.17 17.54 -6.46
CA ALA A 67 -0.48 17.18 -5.23
C ALA A 67 -0.42 15.65 -5.04
N ARG A 68 0.56 15.04 -5.69
CA ARG A 68 0.71 13.59 -5.83
C ARG A 68 2.12 13.12 -5.57
N PHE A 69 2.26 12.01 -4.84
CA PHE A 69 3.57 11.44 -4.52
C PHE A 69 3.48 9.95 -4.19
N TRP A 70 4.62 9.28 -4.20
CA TRP A 70 4.73 7.86 -3.82
C TRP A 70 5.35 7.73 -2.42
N ILE A 71 4.78 6.86 -1.59
CA ILE A 71 5.37 6.48 -0.28
C ILE A 71 5.47 4.98 -0.13
N ASN A 72 6.39 4.52 0.72
CA ASN A 72 6.37 3.13 1.18
C ASN A 72 5.11 2.92 2.02
N ALA A 73 4.27 1.95 1.65
CA ALA A 73 3.00 1.68 2.29
C ALA A 73 3.14 1.24 3.77
N ASN A 74 4.34 0.85 4.21
CA ASN A 74 4.58 0.64 5.64
C ASN A 74 4.55 1.94 6.46
N LEU A 75 4.80 3.12 5.86
CA LEU A 75 4.68 4.40 6.57
C LEU A 75 3.23 4.67 7.01
N LEU A 76 2.24 4.14 6.29
CA LEU A 76 0.83 4.24 6.66
C LEU A 76 0.48 3.49 7.95
N LYS A 77 1.39 2.66 8.48
CA LYS A 77 1.24 2.01 9.79
C LYS A 77 1.70 2.90 10.94
N ASP A 78 2.51 3.91 10.65
CA ASP A 78 3.01 4.83 11.66
C ASP A 78 1.95 5.91 11.93
N ARG A 79 1.26 5.76 13.08
CA ARG A 79 0.20 6.69 13.48
C ARG A 79 0.71 8.09 13.76
N SER A 80 2.00 8.28 14.06
CA SER A 80 2.59 9.62 14.27
C SER A 80 2.67 10.43 12.97
N GLN A 81 2.58 9.77 11.82
CA GLN A 81 2.64 10.40 10.50
C GLN A 81 1.29 10.34 9.78
N TRP A 82 0.57 9.23 9.93
CA TRP A 82 -0.62 8.91 9.15
C TRP A 82 -1.76 8.36 10.01
N LEU A 83 -2.91 9.02 9.94
CA LEU A 83 -4.16 8.54 10.51
C LEU A 83 -5.03 7.95 9.40
N ALA A 84 -5.64 6.80 9.67
CA ALA A 84 -6.57 6.18 8.73
C ALA A 84 -7.88 6.98 8.64
N GLY A 85 -8.43 7.06 7.44
CA GLY A 85 -9.65 7.81 7.17
C GLY A 85 -9.43 9.33 7.09
N TRP A 86 -10.54 10.05 7.01
CA TRP A 86 -10.57 11.50 7.11
C TRP A 86 -10.66 11.89 8.58
N GLN A 87 -9.71 12.70 9.03
CA GLN A 87 -9.70 13.27 10.36
C GLN A 87 -9.81 14.79 10.23
N SER A 88 -10.69 15.37 11.03
CA SER A 88 -10.78 16.81 11.24
C SER A 88 -9.64 17.32 12.10
N LEU A 89 -9.40 18.62 12.11
CA LEU A 89 -8.39 19.23 12.99
C LEU A 89 -8.70 19.02 14.47
N GLN A 90 -9.99 18.97 14.83
CA GLN A 90 -10.44 18.73 16.19
C GLN A 90 -10.09 17.30 16.63
N GLU A 91 -10.47 16.29 15.83
CA GLU A 91 -10.14 14.88 16.12
C GLU A 91 -8.64 14.67 16.21
N MET A 92 -7.85 15.33 15.36
CA MET A 92 -6.39 15.29 15.43
C MET A 92 -5.85 15.86 16.74
N ALA A 93 -6.42 16.96 17.23
CA ALA A 93 -6.02 17.57 18.49
C ALA A 93 -6.40 16.71 19.70
N GLU A 94 -7.60 16.11 19.67
CA GLU A 94 -8.06 15.18 20.71
C GLU A 94 -7.17 13.93 20.77
N LEU A 95 -6.84 13.36 19.62
CA LEU A 95 -5.92 12.23 19.55
C LEU A 95 -4.53 12.59 20.09
N ALA A 96 -4.03 13.79 19.84
CA ALA A 96 -2.75 14.26 20.38
C ALA A 96 -2.79 14.44 21.91
N ALA A 97 -3.93 14.87 22.47
CA ALA A 97 -4.11 15.07 23.90
C ALA A 97 -4.22 13.75 24.71
N THR A 98 -4.59 12.64 24.07
CA THR A 98 -4.72 11.32 24.73
C THR A 98 -3.42 10.53 24.86
N VAL A 99 -2.28 11.08 24.42
CA VAL A 99 -0.97 10.40 24.42
C VAL A 99 -0.03 10.93 25.52
N ASP A 100 -0.55 11.76 26.43
CA ASP A 100 0.13 12.24 27.66
C ASP A 100 -0.35 11.43 28.88
#